data_AF-K1T8N6-F1
#
_entry.id   AF-K1T8N6-F1
#
_cell.length_a   1.000
_cell.length_b   1.000
_cell.length_c   1.000
_cell.angle_alpha   90.00
_cell.angle_beta   90.00
_cell.angle_gamma   90.00
#
_symmetry.space_group_name_H-M   'P 1'
#
loop_
_entity.id
_entity.type
_entity.pdbx_description
1 polymer ?
#
loop_
_entity_poly.entity_id
_entity_poly.type
_entity_poly.pdbx_seq_one_letter_code
_entity_poly.pdbx_strand_id
1 'polypeptide(L)'
;KSVLYEKRLCYSNDEQNPMRKPNTGMIDDILMKCKDTVMRGMNFSQLKECSLMVGDASGLPGQFSDSDKVCAENAGIDYMDVTRFVGKDLDLNL
;
A
#
# COMPACT_ATOMS: atom_id res chain seq x y z
N LYS A 1 4.39 15.78 15.39
CA LYS A 1 4.24 14.87 14.22
C LYS A 1 2.89 14.17 14.39
N SER A 2 1.94 14.42 13.51
CA SER A 2 0.61 13.80 13.58
C SER A 2 0.63 12.51 12.79
N VAL A 3 0.15 11.41 13.38
CA VAL A 3 -0.05 10.14 12.69
C VAL A 3 -1.52 10.07 12.27
N LEU A 4 -1.78 9.78 11.00
CA LEU A 4 -3.12 9.48 10.51
C LEU A 4 -3.29 7.96 10.49
N TYR A 5 -4.32 7.46 11.19
CA TYR A 5 -4.73 6.06 11.13
C TYR A 5 -6.07 5.96 10.41
N GLU A 6 -6.09 5.19 9.32
CA GLU A 6 -7.27 4.98 8.48
C GLU A 6 -7.42 3.50 8.18
N LYS A 7 -8.66 3.02 8.07
CA LYS A 7 -8.97 1.64 7.69
C LYS A 7 -9.85 1.63 6.44
N ARG A 8 -9.52 0.76 5.49
CA ARG A 8 -10.35 0.42 4.34
C ARG A 8 -10.53 -1.09 4.29
N LEU A 9 -11.72 -1.53 3.87
CA LEU A 9 -12.10 -2.93 3.79
C LEU A 9 -12.89 -3.15 2.51
N CYS A 10 -12.58 -4.23 1.80
CA CYS A 10 -13.40 -4.73 0.71
C CYS A 10 -14.15 -5.97 1.19
N TYR A 11 -15.48 -5.95 1.11
CA TYR A 11 -16.34 -7.08 1.50
C TYR A 11 -16.71 -7.99 0.31
N SER A 12 -16.17 -7.71 -0.87
CA SER A 12 -16.42 -8.52 -2.08
C SER A 12 -15.18 -9.32 -2.46
N ASN A 13 -15.41 -10.57 -2.85
CA ASN A 13 -14.40 -11.41 -3.48
C ASN A 13 -14.46 -11.38 -5.02
N ASP A 14 -15.37 -10.58 -5.60
CA ASP A 14 -15.42 -10.34 -7.04
C ASP A 14 -14.13 -9.69 -7.52
N GLU A 15 -13.47 -10.32 -8.47
CA GLU A 15 -12.20 -9.88 -9.07
C GLU A 15 -12.34 -8.54 -9.80
N GLN A 16 -13.54 -8.21 -10.28
CA GLN A 16 -13.82 -6.93 -10.91
C GLN A 16 -14.09 -5.81 -9.91
N ASN A 17 -14.19 -6.12 -8.61
CA ASN A 17 -14.39 -5.08 -7.61
C ASN A 17 -13.13 -4.20 -7.51
N PRO A 18 -13.22 -2.88 -7.77
CA PRO A 18 -12.05 -2.01 -7.79
C PRO A 18 -11.34 -1.89 -6.42
N MET A 19 -12.03 -2.25 -5.33
CA MET A 19 -11.48 -2.25 -3.97
C MET A 19 -10.85 -3.59 -3.58
N ARG A 20 -11.02 -4.66 -4.37
CA ARG A 20 -10.39 -5.95 -4.10
C ARG A 20 -9.02 -6.00 -4.76
N LYS A 21 -7.97 -6.30 -4.00
CA LYS A 21 -6.64 -6.57 -4.57
C LYS A 21 -6.75 -7.65 -5.67
N PRO A 22 -5.98 -7.53 -6.78
CA PRO A 22 -4.90 -6.56 -7.00
C PRO A 22 -5.34 -5.21 -7.62
N ASN A 23 -6.64 -4.87 -7.59
CA ASN A 23 -7.12 -3.56 -8.03
C ASN A 23 -6.72 -2.46 -7.05
N THR A 24 -6.47 -1.25 -7.56
CA THR A 24 -5.81 -0.15 -6.83
C THR A 24 -6.75 0.72 -6.00
N GLY A 25 -8.07 0.51 -6.06
CA GLY A 25 -9.07 1.46 -5.57
C GLY A 25 -8.91 1.81 -4.08
N MET A 26 -8.52 0.85 -3.23
CA MET A 26 -8.24 1.14 -1.82
C MET A 26 -7.00 2.01 -1.60
N ILE A 27 -5.95 1.83 -2.41
CA ILE A 27 -4.74 2.66 -2.36
C ILE A 27 -5.06 4.07 -2.82
N ASP A 28 -5.73 4.20 -3.97
CA ASP A 28 -6.07 5.49 -4.55
C ASP A 28 -6.92 6.35 -3.59
N ASP A 29 -7.89 5.73 -2.90
CA ASP A 29 -8.71 6.41 -1.89
C ASP A 29 -7.88 6.90 -0.68
N ILE A 30 -6.95 6.06 -0.18
CA ILE A 30 -6.08 6.45 0.94
C ILE A 30 -5.12 7.57 0.51
N LEU A 31 -4.52 7.50 -0.68
CA LEU A 31 -3.63 8.56 -1.18
C LEU A 31 -4.38 9.88 -1.36
N MET A 32 -5.61 9.84 -1.86
CA MET A 32 -6.47 11.02 -1.95
C MET A 32 -6.75 11.63 -0.55
N LYS A 33 -7.06 10.78 0.43
CA LYS A 33 -7.26 11.23 1.83
C LYS A 33 -5.98 11.84 2.42
N CYS A 34 -4.82 11.22 2.19
CA CYS A 34 -3.52 11.70 2.65
C CYS A 34 -3.19 13.08 2.06
N LYS A 35 -3.42 13.26 0.75
CA LYS A 35 -3.26 14.53 0.05
C LYS A 35 -4.03 15.67 0.71
N ASP A 36 -5.27 15.42 1.11
CA ASP A 36 -6.17 16.45 1.63
C ASP A 36 -5.94 16.75 3.13
N THR A 37 -5.28 15.84 3.86
CA THR A 37 -5.17 15.91 5.32
C THR A 37 -3.74 16.17 5.81
N VAL A 38 -2.82 15.24 5.55
CA VAL A 38 -1.49 15.21 6.16
C VAL A 38 -0.36 15.61 5.20
N MET A 39 -0.59 15.48 3.88
CA MET A 39 0.39 15.78 2.83
C MET A 39 -0.11 16.89 1.89
N ARG A 40 -0.73 17.93 2.45
CA ARG A 40 -1.29 19.05 1.68
C ARG A 40 -0.20 19.72 0.84
N GLY A 41 -0.47 19.87 -0.46
CA GLY A 41 0.47 20.45 -1.42
C GLY A 41 1.26 19.44 -2.25
N MET A 42 1.22 18.15 -1.91
CA MET A 42 1.74 17.09 -2.77
C MET A 42 0.74 16.76 -3.90
N ASN A 43 1.27 16.44 -5.08
CA ASN A 43 0.51 15.82 -6.15
C ASN A 43 0.52 14.28 -6.02
N PHE A 44 -0.29 13.57 -6.81
CA PHE A 44 -0.39 12.12 -6.73
C PHE A 44 0.93 11.38 -7.06
N SER A 45 1.74 11.88 -7.98
CA SER A 45 3.05 11.26 -8.29
C SER A 45 3.95 11.30 -7.07
N GLN A 46 4.07 12.47 -6.43
CA GLN A 46 4.87 12.65 -5.22
C GLN A 46 4.39 11.76 -4.08
N LEU A 47 3.07 11.59 -3.93
CA LEU A 47 2.51 10.70 -2.92
C LEU A 47 2.86 9.24 -3.19
N LYS A 48 2.78 8.80 -4.44
CA LYS A 48 3.15 7.43 -4.85
C LYS A 48 4.64 7.17 -4.61
N GLU A 49 5.51 8.12 -4.99
CA GLU A 49 6.96 8.05 -4.78
C GLU A 49 7.39 7.95 -3.31
N CYS A 50 6.60 8.50 -2.38
CA CYS A 50 6.87 8.40 -0.94
C CYS A 50 5.99 7.37 -0.20
N SER A 51 5.32 6.48 -0.93
CA SER A 51 4.45 5.45 -0.37
C SER A 51 5.10 4.06 -0.45
N LEU A 52 4.95 3.30 0.63
CA LEU A 52 5.35 1.89 0.72
C LEU A 52 4.14 1.05 1.14
N MET A 53 3.80 0.04 0.35
CA MET A 53 2.87 -1.02 0.74
C MET A 53 3.64 -2.17 1.39
N VAL A 54 3.16 -2.62 2.54
CA VAL A 54 3.69 -3.79 3.25
C VAL A 54 2.58 -4.83 3.37
N GLY A 55 2.85 -6.07 2.97
CA GLY A 55 1.87 -7.15 2.97
C GLY A 55 2.52 -8.54 2.95
N ASP A 56 1.72 -9.59 3.08
CA ASP A 56 2.14 -10.99 3.14
C ASP A 56 1.90 -11.74 1.82
N ALA A 57 1.15 -11.17 0.89
CA ALA A 57 0.94 -11.75 -0.43
C ALA A 57 1.95 -11.20 -1.46
N SER A 58 3.21 -11.65 -1.36
CA SER A 58 4.32 -11.27 -2.27
C SER A 58 4.51 -12.19 -3.47
N GLY A 59 3.94 -13.40 -3.43
CA GLY A 59 4.27 -14.48 -4.38
C GLY A 59 5.57 -15.23 -4.06
N LEU A 60 6.12 -15.11 -2.85
CA LEU A 60 7.26 -15.91 -2.41
C LEU A 60 6.87 -17.39 -2.23
N PRO A 61 7.81 -18.35 -2.33
CA PRO A 61 7.52 -19.77 -2.13
C PRO A 61 6.77 -20.03 -0.82
N GLY A 62 5.61 -20.69 -0.91
CA GLY A 62 4.75 -21.01 0.23
C GLY A 62 3.65 -20.00 0.53
N GLN A 63 3.62 -18.83 -0.11
CA GLN A 63 2.52 -17.87 0.02
C GLN A 63 1.34 -18.26 -0.87
N PHE A 64 0.11 -17.98 -0.40
CA PHE A 64 -1.12 -18.31 -1.11
C PHE A 64 -1.35 -17.46 -2.38
N SER A 65 -0.89 -16.21 -2.38
CA SER A 65 -1.09 -15.27 -3.49
C SER A 65 0.04 -14.23 -3.56
N ASP A 66 0.05 -13.44 -4.62
CA ASP A 66 0.90 -12.26 -4.84
C ASP A 66 0.09 -10.94 -4.86
N SER A 67 -1.16 -10.99 -4.36
CA SER A 67 -2.14 -9.91 -4.52
C SER A 67 -1.72 -8.57 -3.90
N ASP A 68 -0.89 -8.55 -2.85
CA ASP A 68 -0.35 -7.31 -2.28
C ASP A 68 0.68 -6.69 -3.21
N LYS A 69 1.65 -7.50 -3.65
CA LYS A 69 2.71 -7.06 -4.55
C LYS A 69 2.13 -6.53 -5.87
N VAL A 70 1.23 -7.28 -6.49
CA VAL A 70 0.61 -6.87 -7.77
C VAL A 70 -0.24 -5.61 -7.58
N CYS A 71 -0.92 -5.45 -6.44
CA CYS A 71 -1.67 -4.22 -6.13
C CYS A 71 -0.74 -3.00 -6.06
N ALA A 72 0.39 -3.12 -5.38
CA ALA A 72 1.39 -2.06 -5.28
C ALA A 72 2.01 -1.71 -6.64
N GLU A 73 2.37 -2.72 -7.44
CA GLU A 73 2.88 -2.54 -8.81
C GLU A 73 1.86 -1.84 -9.71
N ASN A 74 0.59 -2.26 -9.68
CA ASN A 74 -0.50 -1.61 -10.42
C ASN A 74 -0.72 -0.16 -9.96
N ALA A 75 -0.59 0.11 -8.67
CA ALA A 75 -0.72 1.45 -8.11
C ALA A 75 0.50 2.34 -8.40
N GLY A 76 1.63 1.76 -8.80
CA GLY A 76 2.90 2.46 -9.01
C GLY A 76 3.52 2.94 -7.71
N ILE A 77 3.47 2.13 -6.66
CA ILE A 77 4.09 2.41 -5.35
C ILE A 77 5.07 1.30 -4.96
N ASP A 78 5.99 1.59 -4.04
CA ASP A 78 6.94 0.60 -3.56
C ASP A 78 6.23 -0.50 -2.76
N TYR A 79 6.79 -1.72 -2.81
CA TYR A 79 6.32 -2.88 -2.09
C TYR A 79 7.41 -3.55 -1.25
N MET A 80 7.05 -4.02 -0.06
CA MET A 80 7.91 -4.86 0.76
C MET A 80 7.12 -5.98 1.42
N ASP A 81 7.62 -7.22 1.31
CA ASP A 81 7.09 -8.35 2.08
C ASP A 81 7.20 -8.07 3.58
N VAL A 82 6.15 -8.42 4.33
CA VAL A 82 6.08 -8.19 5.77
C VAL A 82 7.25 -8.83 6.52
N THR A 83 7.72 -10.01 6.12
CA THR A 83 8.85 -10.70 6.77
C THR A 83 10.15 -9.91 6.60
N ARG A 84 10.34 -9.29 5.44
CA ARG A 84 11.47 -8.38 5.18
C ARG A 84 11.31 -7.07 5.93
N PHE A 85 10.09 -6.52 5.99
CA PHE A 85 9.83 -5.28 6.70
C PHE A 85 10.11 -5.39 8.20
N VAL A 86 9.62 -6.46 8.85
CA VAL A 86 9.86 -6.69 10.29
C VAL A 86 11.28 -7.15 10.59
N GLY A 87 11.93 -7.83 9.64
CA GLY A 87 13.32 -8.28 9.76
C GLY A 87 14.36 -7.19 9.53
N LYS A 88 13.95 -5.98 9.12
CA LYS A 88 14.86 -4.83 9.02
C LYS A 88 15.06 -4.21 10.38
N ASP A 89 16.31 -4.12 10.80
CA ASP A 89 16.73 -3.00 11.66
C ASP A 89 16.60 -1.73 10.82
N LEU A 90 15.47 -1.04 10.96
CA LEU A 90 15.29 0.28 10.40
C LEU A 90 16.22 1.22 11.17
N ASP A 91 17.39 1.50 10.61
CA ASP A 91 18.30 2.51 11.15
C ASP A 91 17.69 3.89 10.88
N LEU A 92 16.76 4.30 11.76
CA LEU A 92 15.97 5.53 11.65
C LEU A 92 16.80 6.80 11.97
N ASN A 93 18.14 6.69 11.97
CA ASN A 93 19.07 7.74 12.37
C ASN A 93 19.83 8.41 11.21
N LEU A 94 19.34 8.30 9.97
CA LEU A 94 19.85 9.10 8.84
C LEU A 94 19.27 10.51 8.83
#